data_AF-A0A256YPW6-F1
#
_entry.id   AF-A0A256YPW6-F1
#
_cell.length_a   1.000
_cell.length_b   1.000
_cell.length_c   1.000
_cell.angle_alpha   90.00
_cell.angle_beta   90.00
_cell.angle_gamma   90.00
#
_symmetry.space_group_name_H-M   'P 1'
#
loop_
_entity.id
_entity.type
_entity.pdbx_description
1 polymer ?
#
loop_
_entity_poly.entity_id
_entity_poly.type
_entity_poly.pdbx_seq_one_letter_code
_entity_poly.pdbx_strand_id
1 'polypeptide(L)'
;MIVDFNHPLAGKNLVFEIEVVSKAKNDKEKILGIIEIFSNSKDLDVEIENESIKIKDKKKILDFTRKNSISETILKFFKNIKKVQFIDEYERES
;
A
#
# COMPACT_ATOMS: atom_id res chain seq x y z
N MET A 1 26.34 25.34 -25.96
CA MET A 1 26.08 25.47 -24.51
C MET A 1 25.81 24.07 -23.99
N ILE A 2 26.61 23.56 -23.04
CA ILE A 2 26.43 22.21 -22.47
C ILE A 2 25.45 22.36 -21.29
N VAL A 3 24.30 21.71 -21.39
CA VAL A 3 23.30 21.66 -20.31
C VAL A 3 23.57 20.41 -19.49
N ASP A 4 23.76 20.57 -18.20
CA ASP A 4 23.93 19.45 -17.28
C ASP A 4 22.55 18.94 -16.81
N PHE A 5 22.29 17.65 -17.01
CA PHE A 5 21.05 16.95 -16.66
C PHE A 5 21.20 16.06 -15.42
N ASN A 6 22.28 16.22 -14.66
CA ASN A 6 22.49 15.43 -13.45
C ASN A 6 21.40 15.69 -12.39
N HIS A 7 21.00 14.64 -11.67
CA HIS A 7 20.10 14.76 -10.53
C HIS A 7 20.68 15.76 -9.50
N PRO A 8 19.89 16.60 -8.82
CA PRO A 8 20.39 17.67 -7.93
C PRO A 8 21.32 17.23 -6.78
N LEU A 9 21.36 15.92 -6.50
CA LEU A 9 22.16 15.28 -5.47
C LEU A 9 23.29 14.41 -6.03
N ALA A 10 23.51 14.37 -7.34
CA ALA A 10 24.60 13.61 -7.95
C ALA A 10 25.96 14.10 -7.43
N GLY A 11 26.79 13.16 -6.97
CA GLY A 11 28.11 13.46 -6.41
C GLY A 11 28.11 14.01 -4.98
N LYS A 12 26.95 14.09 -4.30
CA LYS A 12 26.86 14.48 -2.88
C LYS A 12 26.80 13.25 -1.98
N ASN A 13 27.49 13.31 -0.84
CA ASN A 13 27.33 12.33 0.23
C ASN A 13 26.08 12.68 1.05
N LEU A 14 25.13 11.74 1.14
CA LEU A 14 23.91 11.90 1.93
C LEU A 14 24.09 11.22 3.28
N VAL A 15 23.86 11.95 4.36
CA VAL A 15 23.83 11.42 5.73
C VAL A 15 22.38 11.42 6.19
N PHE A 16 21.90 10.25 6.60
CA PHE A 16 20.54 10.07 7.12
C PHE A 16 20.60 9.56 8.56
N GLU A 17 19.79 10.17 9.41
CA GLU A 17 19.48 9.61 10.72
C GLU A 17 18.21 8.76 10.58
N ILE A 18 18.31 7.48 10.93
CA ILE A 18 17.22 6.51 10.75
C ILE A 18 16.93 5.86 12.10
N GLU A 19 15.66 5.89 12.49
CA GLU A 19 15.17 5.23 13.70
C GLU A 19 14.14 4.14 13.33
N VAL A 20 14.28 2.95 13.91
CA VAL A 20 13.29 1.87 13.74
C VAL A 20 12.20 2.02 14.80
N VAL A 21 11.10 2.66 14.42
CA VAL A 21 9.99 2.99 15.33
C VAL A 21 9.20 1.75 15.79
N SER A 22 8.97 0.80 14.88
CA SER A 22 8.23 -0.43 15.21
C SER A 22 8.49 -1.55 14.21
N LYS A 23 8.12 -2.78 14.58
CA LYS A 23 8.21 -3.97 13.72
C LYS A 23 6.86 -4.65 13.64
N ALA A 24 6.31 -4.77 12.43
CA ALA A 24 5.11 -5.56 12.18
C ALA A 24 5.41 -7.05 12.43
N LYS A 25 4.78 -7.63 13.45
CA LYS A 25 4.98 -9.04 13.83
C LYS A 25 3.88 -9.94 13.25
N ASN A 26 2.66 -9.44 13.26
CA ASN A 26 1.48 -10.20 12.90
C ASN A 26 1.14 -10.00 11.42
N ASP A 27 0.54 -11.01 10.79
CA ASP A 27 0.21 -10.93 9.36
C ASP A 27 -0.79 -9.82 9.05
N LYS A 28 -1.73 -9.54 9.97
CA LYS A 28 -2.62 -8.39 9.90
C LYS A 28 -1.87 -7.06 9.80
N GLU A 29 -0.86 -6.84 10.65
CA GLU A 29 -0.07 -5.60 10.64
C GLU A 29 0.72 -5.46 9.35
N LYS A 30 1.29 -6.56 8.84
CA LYS A 30 2.03 -6.56 7.58
C LYS A 30 1.12 -6.26 6.39
N ILE A 31 -0.08 -6.85 6.36
CA ILE A 31 -1.09 -6.59 5.32
C ILE A 31 -1.49 -5.11 5.34
N LEU A 32 -1.78 -4.56 6.51
CA LEU A 32 -2.12 -3.14 6.66
C LEU A 32 -0.96 -2.24 6.20
N GLY A 33 0.28 -2.58 6.55
CA GLY A 33 1.46 -1.84 6.09
C GLY A 33 1.64 -1.89 4.57
N ILE A 34 1.39 -3.03 3.93
CA ILE A 34 1.40 -3.15 2.46
C ILE A 34 0.35 -2.23 1.85
N ILE A 35 -0.88 -2.26 2.37
CA ILE A 35 -1.96 -1.41 1.88
C ILE A 35 -1.58 0.06 2.02
N GLU A 36 -1.03 0.48 3.17
CA GLU A 36 -0.58 1.85 3.44
C GLU A 36 0.49 2.33 2.46
N ILE A 37 1.47 1.47 2.12
CA ILE A 37 2.53 1.80 1.15
C ILE A 37 1.94 2.11 -0.23
N PHE A 38 0.93 1.36 -0.66
CA PHE A 38 0.34 1.53 -1.99
C PHE A 38 -0.78 2.58 -2.03
N SER A 39 -1.50 2.79 -0.93
CA SER A 39 -2.61 3.74 -0.84
C SER A 39 -2.17 5.15 -0.50
N ASN A 40 -0.98 5.32 0.10
CA ASN A 40 -0.56 6.57 0.75
C ASN A 40 -1.59 7.09 1.77
N SER A 41 -2.44 6.21 2.32
CA SER A 41 -3.55 6.56 3.20
C SER A 41 -3.88 5.46 4.19
N LYS A 42 -4.12 5.84 5.44
CA LYS A 42 -4.60 4.95 6.51
C LYS A 42 -6.13 4.82 6.55
N ASP A 43 -6.85 5.57 5.73
CA ASP A 43 -8.32 5.66 5.75
C ASP A 43 -9.03 4.51 5.01
N LEU A 44 -8.37 3.37 4.78
CA LEU A 44 -9.00 2.21 4.15
C LEU A 44 -9.56 1.27 5.22
N ASP A 45 -10.84 0.92 5.08
CA ASP A 45 -11.49 -0.06 5.95
C ASP A 45 -11.15 -1.47 5.45
N VAL A 46 -10.36 -2.20 6.24
CA VAL A 46 -9.81 -3.50 5.88
C VAL A 46 -10.31 -4.57 6.84
N GLU A 47 -11.11 -5.49 6.30
CA GLU A 47 -11.61 -6.65 7.01
C GLU A 47 -10.83 -7.90 6.57
N ILE A 48 -10.27 -8.63 7.53
CA ILE A 48 -9.57 -9.89 7.28
C ILE A 48 -10.41 -11.03 7.85
N GLU A 49 -10.96 -11.85 6.97
CA GLU A 49 -11.81 -13.00 7.31
C GLU A 49 -11.12 -14.29 6.87
N ASN A 50 -10.52 -15.00 7.83
CA ASN A 50 -9.83 -16.29 7.64
C ASN A 50 -8.84 -16.26 6.45
N GLU A 51 -9.26 -16.77 5.29
CA GLU A 51 -8.46 -16.90 4.07
C GLU A 51 -8.75 -15.79 3.04
N SER A 52 -9.50 -14.75 3.41
CA SER A 52 -9.92 -13.68 2.52
C SER A 52 -9.75 -12.30 3.14
N ILE A 53 -9.46 -11.33 2.29
CA ILE A 53 -9.31 -9.92 2.68
C ILE A 53 -10.30 -9.10 1.88
N LYS A 54 -11.06 -8.24 2.56
CA LYS A 54 -11.94 -7.24 1.97
C LYS A 54 -11.38 -5.86 2.28
N ILE A 55 -11.23 -5.05 1.23
CA ILE A 55 -10.73 -3.68 1.32
C ILE A 55 -11.84 -2.79 0.76
N LYS A 56 -12.41 -1.93 1.61
CA LYS A 56 -13.42 -0.94 1.20
C LYS A 56 -12.72 0.37 0.88
N ASP A 57 -12.82 0.79 -0.38
CA ASP A 57 -12.23 2.03 -0.87
C ASP A 57 -13.32 3.10 -1.10
N LYS A 58 -13.79 3.69 0.00
CA LYS A 58 -14.88 4.68 -0.02
C LYS A 58 -14.54 5.94 -0.81
N LYS A 59 -13.26 6.35 -0.81
CA LYS A 59 -12.77 7.58 -1.43
C LYS A 59 -12.18 7.34 -2.83
N LYS A 60 -12.18 6.11 -3.35
CA LYS A 60 -11.54 5.70 -4.61
C LYS A 60 -10.08 6.16 -4.73
N ILE A 61 -9.32 5.95 -3.66
CA ILE A 61 -7.90 6.32 -3.62
C ILE A 61 -7.07 5.34 -4.46
N LEU A 62 -7.55 4.09 -4.57
CA LEU A 62 -6.87 3.02 -5.27
C LEU A 62 -7.36 2.93 -6.72
N ASP A 63 -6.47 3.24 -7.65
CA ASP A 63 -6.67 2.95 -9.06
C ASP A 63 -6.48 1.44 -9.34
N PHE A 64 -6.79 1.01 -10.56
CA PHE A 64 -6.65 -0.39 -10.96
C PHE A 64 -5.22 -0.92 -10.73
N THR A 65 -4.21 -0.11 -11.04
CA THR A 65 -2.80 -0.50 -10.89
C THR A 65 -2.46 -0.79 -9.44
N ARG A 66 -2.83 0.11 -8.51
CA ARG A 66 -2.61 -0.10 -7.07
C ARG A 66 -3.39 -1.29 -6.55
N LYS A 67 -4.66 -1.46 -6.95
CA LYS A 67 -5.47 -2.63 -6.57
C LYS A 67 -4.79 -3.94 -7.01
N ASN A 68 -4.23 -3.98 -8.22
CA ASN A 68 -3.50 -5.14 -8.71
C ASN A 68 -2.20 -5.38 -7.94
N SER A 69 -1.38 -4.35 -7.74
CA SER A 69 -0.11 -4.46 -7.00
C SER A 69 -0.32 -4.92 -5.55
N ILE A 70 -1.34 -4.41 -4.86
CA ILE A 70 -1.71 -4.86 -3.52
C ILE A 70 -2.08 -6.34 -3.54
N SER A 71 -2.94 -6.75 -4.47
CA SER A 71 -3.39 -8.14 -4.59
C SER A 71 -2.24 -9.10 -4.82
N GLU A 72 -1.40 -8.83 -5.82
CA GLU A 72 -0.25 -9.65 -6.16
C GLU A 72 0.73 -9.75 -5.00
N THR A 73 1.01 -8.62 -4.34
CA THR A 73 1.92 -8.59 -3.19
C THR A 73 1.38 -9.44 -2.05
N ILE A 74 0.13 -9.25 -1.67
CA ILE A 74 -0.51 -10.01 -0.58
C ILE A 74 -0.51 -11.51 -0.91
N LEU A 75 -1.00 -11.89 -2.10
CA LEU A 75 -1.09 -13.30 -2.48
C LEU A 75 0.29 -13.97 -2.60
N LYS A 76 1.33 -13.21 -2.95
CA LYS A 76 2.71 -13.69 -3.02
C LYS A 76 3.32 -13.94 -1.64
N PHE A 77 3.09 -13.05 -0.68
CA PHE A 77 3.70 -13.14 0.65
C PHE A 77 2.88 -13.97 1.64
N PHE A 78 1.55 -14.03 1.50
CA PHE A 78 0.65 -14.71 2.43
C PHE A 78 -0.05 -15.88 1.75
N LYS A 79 0.57 -17.07 1.79
CA LYS A 79 0.02 -18.30 1.19
C LYS A 79 -1.30 -18.77 1.81
N ASN A 80 -1.60 -18.33 3.03
CA ASN A 80 -2.86 -18.60 3.73
C ASN A 80 -4.02 -17.73 3.22
N ILE A 81 -3.74 -16.67 2.47
CA ILE A 81 -4.77 -15.83 1.86
C ILE A 81 -5.04 -16.33 0.44
N LYS A 82 -6.28 -16.72 0.18
CA LYS A 82 -6.72 -17.23 -1.13
C LYS A 82 -7.40 -16.16 -1.96
N LYS A 83 -7.90 -15.10 -1.33
CA LYS A 83 -8.76 -14.11 -2.00
C LYS A 83 -8.55 -12.70 -1.45
N VAL A 84 -8.45 -11.73 -2.36
CA VAL A 84 -8.47 -10.29 -2.04
C VAL A 84 -9.62 -9.66 -2.82
N GLN A 85 -10.47 -8.88 -2.14
CA GLN A 85 -11.63 -8.22 -2.73
C GLN A 85 -11.58 -6.72 -2.43
N PHE A 86 -11.86 -5.91 -3.46
CA PHE A 86 -12.03 -4.47 -3.31
C PHE A 86 -13.51 -4.13 -3.50
N ILE A 87 -14.04 -3.30 -2.60
CA ILE A 87 -15.44 -2.84 -2.63
C ILE A 87 -15.41 -1.33 -2.79
N ASP A 88 -15.98 -0.85 -3.90
CA ASP A 88 -16.19 0.57 -4.16
C ASP A 88 -17.66 0.90 -3.86
N GLU A 89 -17.91 1.82 -2.93
CA GLU A 89 -19.26 2.25 -2.53
C GLU A 89 -19.68 3.49 -3.32
N TYR A 90 -20.92 3.52 -3.81
CA TYR A 90 -21.52 4.64 -4.54
C TYR A 90 -22.85 4.99 -3.87
N GLU A 91 -22.90 6.14 -3.22
CA GLU A 91 -24.13 6.68 -2.67
C GLU A 91 -24.78 7.63 -3.68
N ARG A 92 -26.12 7.61 -3.77
CA ARG A 92 -26.88 8.58 -4.56
C ARG A 92 -26.94 9.88 -3.77
N GLU A 93 -26.39 10.97 -4.31
CA GLU A 93 -26.64 12.31 -3.75
C GLU A 93 -28.15 12.55 -3.69
N SER A 94 -28.65 12.85 -2.48
CA SER A 94 -30.04 13.24 -2.22
C SER A 94 -30.25 14.71 -2.48
#